data_AF-A0A888YSJ5-F1
#
_entry.id   AF-A0A888YSJ5-F1
#
_cell.length_a   1.000
_cell.length_b   1.000
_cell.length_c   1.000
_cell.angle_alpha   90.00
_cell.angle_beta   90.00
_cell.angle_gamma   90.00
#
_symmetry.space_group_name_H-M   'P 1'
#
loop_
_entity.id
_entity.type
_entity.pdbx_description
1 polymer ?
#
loop_
_entity_poly.entity_id
_entity_poly.type
_entity_poly.pdbx_seq_one_letter_code
_entity_poly.pdbx_strand_id
1 'polypeptide(L)'
;MFFSFTWLWLVSIILIFSCFSTVRSSFISVVIFIEIFNVFVLLFSFFMGCFVGGFLHFITFIIVATMEVVLSLVSLTRLWCLDTFVF
;
A
#
# COMPACT_ATOMS: atom_id res chain seq x y z
N MET A 1 3.67 -26.64 1.38
CA MET A 1 4.27 -25.44 1.99
C MET A 1 3.90 -24.16 1.22
N PHE A 2 3.98 -24.15 -0.12
CA PHE A 2 3.55 -23.00 -0.92
C PHE A 2 2.08 -22.60 -0.73
N PHE A 3 1.15 -23.58 -0.78
CA PHE A 3 -0.28 -23.32 -0.56
C PHE A 3 -0.57 -22.70 0.81
N SER A 4 -0.01 -23.23 1.90
CA SER A 4 -0.24 -22.68 3.25
C SER A 4 0.28 -21.24 3.40
N PHE A 5 1.38 -20.90 2.73
CA PHE A 5 1.90 -19.53 2.74
C PHE A 5 0.96 -18.60 1.99
N THR A 6 0.48 -18.96 0.78
CA THR A 6 -0.46 -18.12 0.03
C THR A 6 -1.79 -17.87 0.76
N TRP A 7 -2.30 -18.85 1.51
CA TRP A 7 -3.53 -18.70 2.30
C TRP A 7 -3.35 -17.73 3.48
N LEU A 8 -2.22 -17.78 4.19
CA LEU A 8 -1.90 -16.83 5.26
C LEU A 8 -1.85 -15.38 4.74
N TRP A 9 -1.23 -15.16 3.58
CA TRP A 9 -1.16 -13.85 2.95
C TRP A 9 -2.54 -13.33 2.54
N LEU A 10 -3.39 -14.20 2.00
CA LEU A 10 -4.76 -13.84 1.60
C LEU A 10 -5.61 -13.42 2.81
N VAL A 11 -5.46 -14.12 3.94
CA VAL A 11 -6.12 -13.77 5.20
C VAL A 11 -5.65 -12.41 5.73
N SER A 12 -4.36 -12.10 5.66
CA SER A 12 -3.83 -10.78 6.05
C SER A 12 -4.41 -9.64 5.22
N ILE A 13 -4.57 -9.83 3.90
CA ILE A 13 -5.18 -8.85 3.00
C ILE A 13 -6.65 -8.60 3.39
N ILE A 14 -7.41 -9.68 3.60
CA ILE A 14 -8.83 -9.59 3.98
C ILE A 14 -8.99 -8.84 5.31
N LEU A 15 -8.11 -9.10 6.29
CA LEU A 15 -8.13 -8.40 7.57
C LEU A 15 -7.87 -6.90 7.41
N ILE A 16 -6.87 -6.52 6.61
CA ILE A 16 -6.53 -5.13 6.33
C ILE A 16 -7.72 -4.41 5.66
N PHE A 17 -8.32 -5.00 4.63
CA PHE A 17 -9.52 -4.43 3.97
C PHE A 17 -10.73 -4.33 4.90
N SER A 18 -10.96 -5.33 5.76
CA SER A 18 -12.06 -5.31 6.73
C SER A 18 -11.89 -4.19 7.77
N CYS A 19 -10.65 -3.95 8.21
CA CYS A 19 -10.33 -2.86 9.13
C CYS A 19 -10.63 -1.50 8.49
N PHE A 20 -10.22 -1.30 7.23
CA PHE A 20 -10.47 -0.06 6.49
C PHE A 20 -11.96 0.23 6.30
N SER A 21 -12.78 -0.78 6.01
CA SER A 21 -14.23 -0.61 5.83
C SER A 21 -14.95 -0.07 7.08
N THR A 22 -14.35 -0.17 8.27
CA THR A 22 -14.96 0.28 9.53
C THR A 22 -14.50 1.65 9.99
N VAL A 23 -13.47 2.22 9.36
CA VAL A 23 -12.90 3.52 9.74
C VAL A 23 -13.57 4.63 8.95
N ARG A 24 -13.94 5.72 9.62
CA ARG A 24 -14.37 6.97 8.98
C ARG A 24 -13.18 7.51 8.17
N SER A 25 -13.17 7.31 6.87
CA SER A 25 -11.98 7.49 6.04
C SER A 25 -11.65 8.97 5.82
N SER A 26 -10.69 9.51 6.58
CA SER A 26 -10.01 10.75 6.21
C SER A 26 -9.05 10.47 5.06
N PHE A 27 -8.79 11.45 4.19
CA PHE A 27 -7.84 11.29 3.07
C PHE A 27 -6.48 10.75 3.54
N ILE A 28 -5.99 11.24 4.68
CA ILE A 28 -4.75 10.75 5.32
C ILE A 28 -4.85 9.27 5.69
N SER A 29 -5.97 8.81 6.24
CA SER A 29 -6.14 7.39 6.56
C SER A 29 -6.11 6.52 5.30
N VAL A 30 -6.63 7.01 4.18
CA VAL A 30 -6.60 6.30 2.89
C VAL A 30 -5.17 6.21 2.35
N VAL A 31 -4.40 7.30 2.41
CA VAL A 31 -3.00 7.31 1.97
C VAL A 31 -2.16 6.34 2.82
N ILE A 32 -2.32 6.35 4.15
CA ILE A 32 -1.63 5.41 5.04
C ILE A 32 -2.02 3.97 4.73
N PHE A 33 -3.29 3.71 4.45
CA PHE A 33 -3.78 2.38 4.12
C PHE A 33 -3.15 1.83 2.83
N ILE A 34 -3.10 2.65 1.77
CA ILE A 34 -2.50 2.23 0.51
C ILE A 34 -0.98 1.99 0.67
N GLU A 35 -0.30 2.78 1.50
CA GLU A 35 1.12 2.56 1.79
C GLU A 35 1.38 1.23 2.51
N ILE A 36 0.52 0.89 3.49
CA ILE A 36 0.60 -0.42 4.16
C ILE A 36 0.41 -1.55 3.15
N PHE A 37 -0.50 -1.39 2.19
CA PHE A 37 -0.71 -2.36 1.11
C PHE A 37 0.53 -2.48 0.20
N ASN A 38 1.15 -1.37 -0.19
CA ASN A 38 2.38 -1.37 -0.99
C ASN A 38 3.54 -2.08 -0.29
N VAL A 39 3.76 -1.80 1.00
CA VAL A 39 4.77 -2.49 1.81
C VAL A 39 4.51 -3.99 1.88
N PHE A 40 3.24 -4.38 2.01
CA PHE A 40 2.85 -5.79 2.03
C PHE A 40 3.19 -6.47 0.70
N VAL A 41 2.84 -5.86 -0.43
CA VAL A 41 3.17 -6.36 -1.78
C VAL A 41 4.69 -6.44 -2.00
N LEU A 42 5.45 -5.45 -1.51
CA LEU A 42 6.91 -5.45 -1.58
C LEU A 42 7.53 -6.59 -0.78
N LEU A 43 7.06 -6.84 0.45
CA LEU A 43 7.49 -7.97 1.27
C LEU A 43 7.17 -9.30 0.55
N PHE A 44 5.98 -9.43 -0.04
CA PHE A 44 5.62 -10.61 -0.82
C PHE A 44 6.56 -10.81 -2.02
N SER A 45 6.81 -9.75 -2.78
CA SER A 45 7.72 -9.79 -3.93
C SER A 45 9.14 -10.14 -3.52
N PHE A 46 9.60 -9.71 -2.35
CA PHE A 46 10.89 -10.07 -1.80
C PHE A 46 10.97 -11.55 -1.42
N PHE A 47 9.95 -12.09 -0.73
CA PHE A 47 9.89 -13.51 -0.36
C PHE A 47 9.82 -14.44 -1.58
N MET A 48 9.09 -14.04 -2.63
CA MET A 48 9.00 -14.80 -3.89
C MET A 48 10.23 -14.58 -4.81
N GLY A 49 10.99 -13.53 -4.58
CA GLY A 49 12.03 -13.00 -5.48
C GLY A 49 13.37 -13.74 -5.47
N CYS A 50 13.44 -15.01 -5.03
CA CYS A 50 14.68 -15.80 -5.00
C CYS A 50 15.25 -16.10 -6.41
N PHE A 51 14.57 -15.69 -7.49
CA PHE A 51 15.00 -15.83 -8.88
C PHE A 51 15.40 -14.48 -9.49
N VAL A 52 16.44 -14.48 -10.32
CA VAL A 52 17.10 -13.30 -10.93
C VAL A 52 16.14 -12.34 -11.66
N GLY A 53 14.94 -12.77 -12.07
CA GLY A 53 13.91 -11.90 -12.66
C GLY A 53 13.03 -11.14 -11.66
N GLY A 54 12.88 -11.63 -10.43
CA GLY A 54 12.04 -11.01 -9.39
C GLY A 54 12.62 -9.71 -8.83
N PHE A 55 13.94 -9.55 -8.88
CA PHE A 55 14.62 -8.36 -8.37
C PHE A 55 14.32 -7.10 -9.19
N LEU A 56 14.24 -7.20 -10.52
CA LEU A 56 13.83 -6.07 -11.36
C LEU A 56 12.39 -5.64 -11.09
N HIS A 57 11.49 -6.61 -10.88
CA HIS A 57 10.09 -6.34 -10.53
C HIS A 57 9.99 -5.63 -9.17
N PHE A 58 10.79 -6.04 -8.19
CA PHE A 58 10.89 -5.38 -6.90
C PHE A 58 11.32 -3.91 -7.02
N ILE A 59 12.36 -3.63 -7.81
CA ILE A 59 12.81 -2.24 -8.05
C ILE A 59 11.72 -1.42 -8.73
N THR A 60 11.05 -1.95 -9.75
CA THR A 60 9.95 -1.23 -10.43
C THR A 60 8.79 -0.93 -9.48
N PHE A 61 8.47 -1.85 -8.57
CA PHE A 61 7.43 -1.65 -7.56
C PHE A 61 7.79 -0.53 -6.57
N ILE A 62 9.05 -0.45 -6.15
CA ILE A 62 9.52 0.66 -5.28
C ILE A 62 9.34 2.01 -5.98
N ILE A 63 9.70 2.11 -7.27
CA ILE A 63 9.57 3.35 -8.03
C ILE A 63 8.10 3.76 -8.12
N VAL A 64 7.20 2.83 -8.42
CA VAL A 64 5.76 3.12 -8.50
C VAL A 64 5.19 3.54 -7.14
N ALA A 65 5.53 2.82 -6.07
CA ALA A 65 5.08 3.14 -4.71
C ALA A 65 5.55 4.54 -4.27
N THR A 66 6.82 4.89 -4.53
CA THR A 66 7.35 6.22 -4.18
C THR A 66 6.68 7.35 -4.98
N MET A 67 6.39 7.13 -6.27
CA MET A 67 5.65 8.11 -7.08
C MET A 67 4.22 8.31 -6.57
N GLU A 68 3.56 7.24 -6.17
CA GLU A 68 2.21 7.29 -5.60
C GLU A 68 2.17 8.14 -4.31
N VAL A 69 3.12 7.93 -3.39
CA VAL A 69 3.22 8.71 -2.14
C VAL A 69 3.47 10.18 -2.42
N VAL A 70 4.36 10.51 -3.38
CA VAL A 70 4.63 11.89 -3.77
C VAL A 70 3.37 12.56 -4.33
N LEU A 71 2.64 11.89 -5.23
CA LEU A 71 1.39 12.42 -5.78
C LEU A 71 0.34 12.61 -4.69
N SER A 72 0.24 11.66 -3.76
CA SER A 72 -0.68 11.74 -2.62
C SER A 72 -0.37 12.94 -1.72
N LEU A 73 0.90 13.17 -1.39
CA LEU A 73 1.32 14.33 -0.59
C LEU A 73 1.11 15.67 -1.33
N VAL A 74 1.36 15.72 -2.63
CA VAL A 74 1.08 16.91 -3.45
C VAL A 74 -0.42 17.20 -3.48
N SER A 75 -1.26 16.17 -3.58
CA SER A 75 -2.71 16.36 -3.51
C SER A 75 -3.18 16.81 -2.13
N LEU A 76 -2.58 16.28 -1.06
CA LEU A 76 -2.87 16.66 0.32
C LEU A 76 -2.53 18.13 0.59
N THR A 77 -1.37 18.59 0.13
CA THR A 77 -0.98 20.02 0.27
C THR A 77 -1.93 20.95 -0.46
N ARG A 78 -2.44 20.56 -1.64
CA ARG A 78 -3.46 21.35 -2.35
C ARG A 78 -4.83 21.36 -1.65
N LEU A 79 -5.27 20.20 -1.14
CA LEU A 79 -6.52 20.11 -0.37
C LEU A 79 -6.44 20.91 0.94
N TRP A 80 -5.26 20.93 1.57
CA TRP A 80 -5.02 21.76 2.75
C TRP A 80 -5.08 23.25 2.41
N CYS A 81 -4.49 23.68 1.30
CA CYS A 81 -4.59 25.08 0.84
C CYS A 81 -6.01 25.53 0.45
N LEU A 82 -6.95 24.60 0.25
CA LEU A 82 -8.33 24.90 -0.12
C LEU A 82 -9.28 25.01 1.09
N ASP A 83 -8.78 25.01 2.33
CA ASP A 83 -9.57 25.13 3.59
C ASP A 83 -10.75 24.14 3.70
N THR A 84 -10.75 23.05 2.93
CA THR A 84 -11.82 22.04 2.91
C THR A 84 -11.64 20.94 3.95
N PHE A 85 -10.68 21.10 4.86
CA PHE A 85 -10.36 20.12 5.91
C PHE A 85 -10.92 20.47 7.30
N VAL A 86 -11.64 21.59 7.45
CA VAL A 86 -12.18 22.04 8.74
C VAL A 86 -13.60 21.49 9.04
N PHE A 87 -14.23 20.75 8.14
CA PHE A 87 -15.52 20.08 8.42
C PHE A 87 -15.57 18.63 7.95
#